data_AF-A0A847NF78-F1
#
_entry.id   AF-A0A847NF78-F1
#
_cell.length_a   1.000
_cell.length_b   1.000
_cell.length_c   1.000
_cell.angle_alpha   90.00
_cell.angle_beta   90.00
_cell.angle_gamma   90.00
#
_symmetry.space_group_name_H-M   'P 1'
#
loop_
_entity.id
_entity.type
_entity.pdbx_description
1 polymer ?
#
loop_
_entity_poly.entity_id
_entity_poly.type
_entity_poly.pdbx_seq_one_letter_code
_entity_poly.pdbx_strand_id
1 'polypeptide(L)'
;MPYYHVQSLGEMLFLEFVEMLKQVIQVKRCRLCGRYFVLIDKRKREYCDREYEGGKTCQEIGPLLRYEQSLESDEYLRKFETEYNKIYSRFYRADGKTNADFSGKDMTRDEFRTWSKAASKAKADYQRKLITGDDLMQIVKI
;
A
#
# COMPACT_ATOMS: atom_id res chain seq x y z
N MET A 1 -22.92 26.76 -34.76
CA MET A 1 -21.99 25.75 -34.21
C MET A 1 -20.57 26.18 -34.57
N PRO A 2 -19.63 26.25 -33.61
CA PRO A 2 -18.23 26.34 -33.98
C PRO A 2 -17.84 25.07 -34.74
N TYR A 3 -17.18 25.21 -35.89
CA TYR A 3 -16.63 24.10 -36.66
C TYR A 3 -15.11 24.19 -36.63
N TYR A 4 -14.45 23.04 -36.46
CA TYR A 4 -13.00 22.93 -36.51
C TYR A 4 -12.59 22.47 -37.91
N HIS A 5 -11.64 23.17 -38.53
CA HIS A 5 -11.04 22.75 -39.78
C HIS A 5 -9.67 22.12 -39.47
N VAL A 6 -9.59 20.79 -39.57
CA VAL A 6 -8.39 20.01 -39.22
C VAL A 6 -7.67 19.58 -40.51
N GLN A 7 -6.45 20.06 -40.71
CA GLN A 7 -5.64 19.79 -41.92
C GLN A 7 -4.48 18.83 -41.68
N SER A 8 -4.17 18.54 -40.41
CA SER A 8 -3.06 17.67 -40.04
C SER A 8 -3.40 16.77 -38.86
N LEU A 9 -2.67 15.65 -38.75
CA LEU A 9 -2.74 14.78 -37.58
C LEU A 9 -2.37 15.54 -36.30
N GLY A 10 -1.43 16.48 -36.38
CA GLY A 10 -1.02 17.31 -35.24
C GLY A 10 -2.15 18.20 -34.72
N GLU A 11 -2.90 18.85 -35.62
CA GLU A 11 -4.09 19.63 -35.25
C GLU A 11 -5.19 18.76 -34.63
N MET A 12 -5.38 17.55 -35.17
CA MET A 12 -6.35 16.61 -34.63
C MET A 12 -6.00 16.20 -33.19
N LEU A 13 -4.73 15.83 -32.95
CA LEU A 13 -4.24 15.45 -31.62
C LEU A 13 -4.29 16.61 -30.64
N PHE A 14 -4.00 17.83 -31.09
CA PHE A 14 -4.09 19.02 -30.26
C PHE A 14 -5.53 19.30 -29.84
N LEU A 15 -6.49 19.25 -30.78
CA LEU A 15 -7.91 19.43 -30.48
C LEU A 15 -8.40 18.38 -29.48
N GLU A 16 -8.07 17.11 -29.70
CA GLU A 16 -8.44 16.02 -28.78
C GLU A 16 -7.88 16.26 -27.38
N PHE A 17 -6.60 16.62 -27.28
CA PHE A 17 -5.98 16.92 -25.99
C PHE A 17 -6.63 18.11 -25.28
N VAL A 18 -6.97 19.17 -26.02
CA VAL A 18 -7.68 20.34 -25.48
C VAL A 18 -9.08 19.96 -24.97
N GLU A 19 -9.83 19.14 -25.72
CA GLU A 19 -11.14 18.66 -25.28
C GLU A 19 -11.04 17.76 -24.04
N MET A 20 -10.03 16.89 -23.98
CA MET A 20 -9.73 16.11 -22.78
C MET A 20 -9.50 17.00 -21.55
N LEU A 21 -8.73 18.09 -21.70
CA LEU A 21 -8.49 19.05 -20.61
C LEU A 21 -9.76 19.78 -20.18
N LYS A 22 -10.62 20.19 -21.13
CA LYS A 22 -11.92 20.83 -20.83
C LYS A 22 -12.84 19.90 -20.03
N GLN A 23 -12.79 18.60 -20.30
CA GLN A 23 -13.54 17.58 -19.57
C GLN A 23 -12.87 17.14 -18.26
N VAL A 24 -11.75 17.78 -17.88
CA VAL A 24 -10.98 17.46 -16.66
C VAL A 24 -10.46 16.01 -16.68
N ILE A 25 -10.21 15.48 -17.87
CA ILE A 25 -9.57 14.18 -18.05
C ILE A 25 -8.08 14.34 -17.73
N GLN A 26 -7.62 13.57 -16.74
CA GLN A 26 -6.25 13.68 -16.26
C GLN A 26 -5.36 12.61 -16.88
N VAL A 27 -4.17 12.99 -17.33
CA VAL A 27 -3.12 12.04 -17.72
C VAL A 27 -2.11 11.95 -16.58
N LYS A 28 -1.78 10.73 -16.15
CA LYS A 28 -0.76 10.48 -15.13
C LYS A 28 0.31 9.53 -15.63
N ARG A 29 1.49 9.62 -15.02
CA ARG A 29 2.57 8.64 -15.19
C ARG A 29 2.37 7.51 -14.17
N CYS A 30 2.32 6.26 -14.64
CA CYS A 30 2.21 5.09 -13.76
C CYS A 30 3.46 4.97 -12.88
N ARG A 31 3.27 4.79 -11.57
CA ARG A 31 4.39 4.66 -10.61
C ARG A 31 5.16 3.35 -10.71
N LEU A 32 4.62 2.33 -11.38
CA LEU A 32 5.29 1.04 -11.57
C LEU A 32 6.01 0.96 -12.92
N CYS A 33 5.28 0.97 -14.05
CA CYS A 33 5.89 0.82 -15.38
C CYS A 33 6.39 2.14 -15.99
N GLY A 34 6.14 3.28 -15.36
CA GLY A 34 6.63 4.59 -15.81
C GLY A 34 5.94 5.17 -17.06
N ARG A 35 4.97 4.46 -17.66
CA ARG A 35 4.25 4.89 -18.86
C ARG A 35 3.04 5.77 -18.50
N TYR A 36 2.64 6.67 -19.40
CA TYR A 36 1.45 7.51 -19.22
C TYR A 36 0.15 6.72 -19.40
N PHE A 37 -0.90 7.13 -18.69
CA PHE A 37 -2.26 6.59 -18.79
C PHE A 37 -3.31 7.66 -18.47
N VAL A 38 -4.49 7.50 -19.06
CA VAL A 38 -5.63 8.40 -18.87
C VAL A 38 -6.46 7.94 -17.66
N LEU A 39 -6.84 8.88 -16.80
CA LEU A 39 -7.72 8.63 -15.66
C LEU A 39 -9.18 8.85 -16.07
N ILE A 40 -9.91 7.76 -16.23
CA ILE A 40 -11.30 7.78 -16.71
C ILE A 40 -12.32 7.81 -15.53
N ASP A 41 -11.97 7.31 -14.34
CA ASP A 41 -12.93 7.11 -13.22
C ASP A 41 -12.54 7.80 -11.89
N LYS A 42 -11.35 7.51 -11.35
CA LYS A 42 -10.93 7.68 -9.96
C LYS A 42 -9.71 8.57 -9.95
N ARG A 43 -9.93 9.81 -9.51
CA ARG A 43 -8.91 10.88 -9.43
C ARG A 43 -7.62 10.49 -8.68
N LYS A 44 -7.68 9.44 -7.84
CA LYS A 44 -6.56 8.99 -6.99
C LYS A 44 -5.77 7.79 -7.52
N ARG A 45 -6.07 7.22 -8.70
CA ARG A 45 -5.23 6.11 -9.22
C ARG A 45 -3.79 6.57 -9.48
N GLU A 46 -2.84 5.73 -9.11
CA GLU A 46 -1.39 5.93 -9.27
C GLU A 46 -0.75 4.92 -10.24
N TYR A 47 -1.51 3.91 -10.65
CA TYR A 47 -1.07 2.80 -11.49
C TYR A 47 -2.05 2.60 -12.65
N CYS A 48 -1.56 2.11 -13.79
CA CYS A 48 -2.38 1.82 -14.97
C CYS A 48 -2.90 0.38 -14.97
N ASP A 49 -3.89 0.09 -15.82
CA ASP A 49 -4.49 -1.24 -15.96
C ASP A 49 -3.73 -2.17 -16.93
N ARG A 50 -2.54 -1.80 -17.37
CA ARG A 50 -1.69 -2.66 -18.21
C ARG A 50 -1.15 -3.83 -17.40
N GLU A 51 -1.06 -4.99 -18.04
CA GLU A 51 -0.33 -6.15 -17.52
C GLU A 51 1.13 -5.79 -17.25
N TYR A 52 1.63 -6.27 -16.12
CA TYR A 52 3.01 -6.09 -15.67
C TYR A 52 3.75 -7.42 -15.68
N GLU A 53 3.31 -8.38 -14.86
CA GLU A 53 3.95 -9.70 -14.74
C GLU A 53 2.95 -10.73 -14.19
N GLY A 54 3.08 -11.98 -14.63
CA GLY A 54 2.29 -13.11 -14.10
C GLY A 54 0.78 -12.96 -14.29
N GLY A 55 0.34 -12.28 -15.35
CA GLY A 55 -1.06 -11.97 -15.61
C GLY A 55 -1.67 -10.90 -14.70
N LYS A 56 -0.86 -10.25 -13.85
CA LYS A 56 -1.30 -9.15 -12.98
C LYS A 56 -1.03 -7.80 -13.62
N THR A 57 -1.93 -6.85 -13.40
CA THR A 57 -1.81 -5.47 -13.86
C THR A 57 -0.95 -4.63 -12.93
N CYS A 58 -0.42 -3.50 -13.43
CA CYS A 58 0.28 -2.53 -12.57
C CYS A 58 -0.59 -2.04 -11.41
N GLN A 59 -1.91 -2.00 -11.59
CA GLN A 59 -2.85 -1.61 -10.53
C GLN A 59 -2.95 -2.63 -9.40
N GLU A 60 -2.89 -3.92 -9.73
CA GLU A 60 -2.98 -5.00 -8.75
C GLU A 60 -1.67 -5.18 -7.98
N ILE A 61 -0.53 -5.12 -8.67
CA ILE A 61 0.78 -5.45 -8.06
C ILE A 61 1.57 -4.22 -7.60
N GLY A 62 1.34 -3.05 -8.20
CA GLY A 62 2.09 -1.83 -7.90
C GLY A 62 2.07 -1.39 -6.43
N PRO A 63 0.92 -1.38 -5.73
CA PRO A 63 0.87 -1.07 -4.31
C PRO A 63 1.68 -2.03 -3.45
N LEU A 64 1.64 -3.33 -3.76
CA LEU A 64 2.38 -4.37 -3.03
C LEU A 64 3.89 -4.19 -3.21
N LEU A 65 4.38 -4.08 -4.45
CA LEU A 65 5.81 -3.89 -4.72
C LEU A 65 6.35 -2.61 -4.10
N ARG A 66 5.57 -1.52 -4.14
CA ARG A 66 5.96 -0.27 -3.49
C ARG A 66 6.04 -0.42 -1.97
N TYR A 67 5.12 -1.19 -1.39
CA TYR A 67 5.14 -1.49 0.04
C TYR A 67 6.37 -2.35 0.40
N GLU A 68 6.64 -3.42 -0.35
CA GLU A 68 7.82 -4.27 -0.18
C GLU A 68 9.13 -3.48 -0.31
N GLN A 69 9.26 -2.65 -1.34
CA GLN A 69 10.42 -1.75 -1.50
C GLN A 69 10.55 -0.78 -0.32
N SER A 70 9.44 -0.25 0.20
CA SER A 70 9.48 0.62 1.38
C SER A 70 9.93 -0.14 2.64
N LEU A 71 9.54 -1.41 2.77
CA LEU A 71 9.98 -2.28 3.86
C LEU A 71 11.46 -2.66 3.73
N GLU A 72 11.94 -2.95 2.52
CA GLU A 72 13.36 -3.24 2.27
C GLU A 72 14.25 -2.04 2.59
N SER A 73 13.76 -0.83 2.28
CA SER A 73 14.45 0.41 2.59
C SER A 73 14.39 0.82 4.07
N ASP A 74 13.50 0.22 4.87
CA ASP A 74 13.24 0.60 6.26
C ASP A 74 13.50 -0.56 7.23
N GLU A 75 14.66 -0.50 7.87
CA GLU A 75 15.11 -1.51 8.83
C GLU A 75 14.08 -1.74 9.96
N TYR A 76 13.40 -0.69 10.43
CA TYR A 76 12.45 -0.78 11.54
C TYR A 76 11.14 -1.43 11.14
N LEU A 77 10.63 -1.15 9.94
CA LEU A 77 9.45 -1.85 9.45
C LEU A 77 9.72 -3.34 9.21
N ARG A 78 10.93 -3.70 8.75
CA ARG A 78 11.34 -5.12 8.63
C ARG A 78 11.42 -5.80 9.99
N LYS A 79 12.00 -5.14 11.00
CA LYS A 79 12.02 -5.64 12.39
C LYS A 79 10.60 -5.77 12.96
N PHE A 80 9.72 -4.81 12.68
CA PHE A 80 8.31 -4.87 13.06
C PHE A 80 7.63 -6.13 12.51
N GLU A 81 7.72 -6.38 11.21
CA GLU A 81 7.08 -7.56 10.58
C GLU A 81 7.60 -8.87 11.18
N THR A 82 8.90 -8.92 11.46
CA THR A 82 9.54 -10.10 12.09
C THR A 82 8.96 -10.37 13.47
N GLU A 83 8.89 -9.35 14.34
CA GLU A 83 8.33 -9.50 15.68
C GLU A 83 6.81 -9.73 15.66
N TYR A 84 6.09 -9.07 14.75
CA TYR A 84 4.65 -9.22 14.63
C TYR A 84 4.28 -10.66 14.25
N ASN A 85 4.92 -11.22 13.23
CA ASN A 85 4.69 -12.58 12.79
C ASN A 85 5.10 -13.62 13.84
N LYS A 86 6.16 -13.34 14.60
CA LYS A 86 6.58 -14.18 15.73
C LYS A 86 5.52 -14.24 16.84
N ILE A 87 4.95 -13.11 17.22
CA ILE A 87 3.89 -13.04 18.25
C ILE A 87 2.59 -13.64 17.72
N TYR A 88 2.20 -13.32 16.49
CA TYR A 88 1.03 -13.92 15.84
C TYR A 88 1.13 -15.44 15.75
N SER A 89 2.28 -15.98 15.35
CA SER A 89 2.51 -17.42 15.29
C SER A 89 2.43 -18.09 16.66
N ARG A 90 2.89 -17.42 17.72
CA ARG A 90 2.77 -17.92 19.11
C ARG A 90 1.31 -17.93 19.55
N PHE A 91 0.61 -16.82 19.37
CA PHE A 91 -0.81 -16.71 19.66
C PHE A 91 -1.60 -17.81 18.95
N TYR A 92 -1.38 -18.00 17.64
CA TYR A 92 -2.10 -19.00 16.85
C TYR A 92 -1.84 -20.44 17.33
N ARG A 93 -0.64 -20.75 17.82
CA ARG A 93 -0.33 -22.07 18.43
C ARG A 93 -0.96 -22.25 19.81
N ALA A 94 -1.25 -21.15 20.50
CA ALA A 94 -1.87 -21.16 21.82
C ALA A 94 -3.41 -21.10 21.74
N ASP A 95 -3.97 -20.62 20.62
CA ASP A 95 -5.40 -20.56 20.38
C ASP A 95 -5.99 -21.98 20.38
N GLY A 96 -6.77 -22.30 21.42
CA GLY A 96 -7.32 -23.64 21.67
C GLY A 96 -6.66 -24.44 22.80
N LYS A 97 -5.59 -23.92 23.42
CA LYS A 97 -5.03 -24.51 24.64
C LYS A 97 -5.96 -24.33 25.84
N THR A 98 -5.92 -25.29 26.77
CA THR A 98 -6.58 -25.15 28.07
C THR A 98 -5.72 -24.31 29.03
N ASN A 99 -6.30 -23.78 30.10
CA ASN A 99 -5.56 -22.97 31.10
C ASN A 99 -4.38 -23.72 31.74
N ALA A 100 -4.36 -25.06 31.72
CA ALA A 100 -3.26 -25.88 32.23
C ALA A 100 -2.06 -25.96 31.24
N ASP A 101 -2.30 -25.77 29.95
CA ASP A 101 -1.29 -25.85 28.87
C ASP A 101 -0.74 -24.46 28.48
N PHE A 102 -1.27 -23.40 29.10
CA PHE A 102 -0.93 -22.02 28.82
C PHE A 102 0.45 -21.69 29.41
N SER A 103 1.41 -21.38 28.54
CA SER A 103 2.73 -20.93 28.99
C SER A 103 2.71 -19.43 29.27
N GLY A 104 3.61 -18.94 30.13
CA GLY A 104 3.69 -17.50 30.46
C GLY A 104 4.06 -16.57 29.29
N LYS A 105 4.33 -17.11 28.09
CA LYS A 105 4.58 -16.35 26.86
C LYS A 105 3.39 -16.41 25.88
N ASP A 106 2.38 -17.21 26.19
CA ASP A 106 1.17 -17.31 25.39
C ASP A 106 0.26 -16.11 25.71
N MET A 107 -0.50 -15.65 24.73
CA MET A 107 -1.43 -14.52 24.89
C MET A 107 -2.84 -15.02 24.70
N THR A 108 -3.75 -14.58 25.56
CA THR A 108 -5.18 -14.80 25.36
C THR A 108 -5.64 -14.02 24.13
N ARG A 109 -6.82 -14.37 23.61
CA ARG A 109 -7.38 -13.68 22.45
C ARG A 109 -7.57 -12.18 22.66
N ASP A 110 -7.94 -11.77 23.87
CA ASP A 110 -8.15 -10.36 24.22
C ASP A 110 -6.83 -9.61 24.40
N GLU A 111 -5.83 -10.24 25.01
CA GLU A 111 -4.47 -9.68 25.09
C GLU A 111 -3.86 -9.50 23.70
N PHE A 112 -3.95 -10.54 22.85
CA PHE A 112 -3.46 -10.47 21.47
C PHE A 112 -4.18 -9.37 20.69
N ARG A 113 -5.51 -9.26 20.82
CA ARG A 113 -6.28 -8.22 20.13
C ARG A 113 -5.88 -6.81 20.59
N THR A 114 -5.63 -6.63 21.88
CA THR A 114 -5.22 -5.35 22.46
C THR A 114 -3.83 -4.96 21.97
N TRP A 115 -2.89 -5.90 22.05
CA TRP A 115 -1.53 -5.69 21.56
C TRP A 115 -1.49 -5.48 20.03
N SER A 116 -2.20 -6.28 19.23
CA SER A 116 -2.24 -6.16 17.76
C SER A 116 -2.75 -4.79 17.32
N LYS A 117 -3.76 -4.24 18.02
CA LYS A 117 -4.22 -2.87 17.82
C LYS A 117 -3.14 -1.84 18.14
N ALA A 118 -2.45 -1.98 19.27
CA ALA A 118 -1.38 -1.06 19.67
C ALA A 118 -0.19 -1.12 18.69
N ALA A 119 0.25 -2.31 18.30
CA ALA A 119 1.30 -2.55 17.32
C ALA A 119 0.95 -1.95 15.94
N SER A 120 -0.28 -2.17 15.47
CA SER A 120 -0.75 -1.60 14.20
C SER A 120 -0.79 -0.06 14.23
N LYS A 121 -1.21 0.51 15.37
CA LYS A 121 -1.19 1.97 15.57
C LYS A 121 0.24 2.50 15.58
N ALA A 122 1.15 1.88 16.33
CA ALA A 122 2.56 2.27 16.38
C ALA A 122 3.22 2.24 15.00
N LYS A 123 2.95 1.20 14.19
CA LYS A 123 3.41 1.13 12.80
C LYS A 123 2.90 2.31 11.98
N ALA A 124 1.62 2.65 12.09
CA ALA A 124 1.04 3.79 11.36
C ALA A 124 1.64 5.13 11.82
N ASP A 125 1.87 5.30 13.12
CA ASP A 125 2.48 6.50 13.70
C ASP A 125 3.95 6.65 13.28
N TYR A 126 4.71 5.55 13.23
CA TYR A 126 6.07 5.53 12.70
C TYR A 126 6.12 5.89 11.20
N GLN A 127 5.22 5.32 10.39
CA GLN A 127 5.12 5.65 8.96
C GLN A 127 4.74 7.13 8.71
N ARG A 128 4.04 7.75 9.67
CA ARG A 128 3.75 9.19 9.69
C ARG A 128 4.86 10.05 10.30
N LYS A 129 5.95 9.43 10.75
CA LYS A 129 7.08 10.07 11.45
C LYS A 129 6.68 10.77 12.76
N LEU A 130 5.65 10.25 13.42
CA LEU A 130 5.19 10.74 14.73
C LEU A 130 5.98 10.15 15.90
N ILE A 131 6.59 8.98 15.69
CA ILE A 131 7.44 8.28 16.66
C ILE A 131 8.73 7.81 15.97
N THR A 132 9.78 7.54 16.74
CA THR A 132 11.04 6.99 16.23
C THR A 132 10.94 5.47 15.99
N GLY A 133 11.92 4.92 15.28
CA GLY A 133 12.01 3.46 15.08
C GLY A 133 12.22 2.71 16.39
N ASP A 134 12.96 3.30 17.33
CA ASP A 134 13.17 2.71 18.66
C ASP A 134 11.87 2.67 19.47
N ASP A 135 11.08 3.76 19.42
CA ASP A 135 9.76 3.82 20.08
C ASP A 135 8.81 2.75 19.51
N LEU A 136 8.82 2.54 18.19
CA LEU A 136 8.06 1.47 17.53
C LEU A 136 8.45 0.11 18.11
N MET A 137 9.75 -0.18 18.22
CA MET A 137 10.22 -1.47 18.71
C MET A 137 9.96 -1.67 20.21
N GLN A 138 9.92 -0.62 21.03
CA GLN A 138 9.52 -0.71 22.44
C GLN A 138 8.06 -1.11 22.60
N ILE A 139 7.17 -0.63 21.71
CA ILE A 139 5.74 -0.96 21.76
C ILE A 139 5.48 -2.40 21.28
N VAL A 140 6.28 -2.88 20.33
CA VAL A 140 6.02 -4.14 19.61
C VAL A 140 6.69 -5.34 20.28
N LYS A 141 7.85 -5.16 20.92
CA LYS A 141 8.54 -6.22 21.66
C LYS A 141 7.87 -6.44 23.02
N ILE A 142 7.33 -7.64 23.22
CA ILE A 142 6.83 -8.18 24.50
C ILE A 142 7.48 -9.54 24.77
#